data_AF-A0A3B9D479-F1
#
_entry.id   AF-A0A3B9D479-F1
#
_cell.length_a   1.000
_cell.length_b   1.000
_cell.length_c   1.000
_cell.angle_alpha   90.00
_cell.angle_beta   90.00
_cell.angle_gamma   90.00
#
_symmetry.space_group_name_H-M   'P 1'
#
loop_
_entity.id
_entity.type
_entity.pdbx_description
1 polymer ?
#
loop_
_entity_poly.entity_id
_entity_poly.type
_entity_poly.pdbx_seq_one_letter_code
_entity_poly.pdbx_strand_id
1 'polypeptide(L)'
;KKKKNDGPFHEQAWFLVTCLVALIGATVWLMWPHGEEWYAEQWREGIKGDEYAKRAALEEHIDEYLVRFEDGKYREEALELSDRFHAYILDGQLKKLGRRGRSSPIKPAFKAECVKAAGLEEEQGLVYVPAWEGRQSSQLTTNPLPAMQEWERLHQRGLTLKARIAELKESGKAESDADRELLEYGQQIGWLVALCADHHDHFRKLFVQSDQAERFVRRQMENAEELFAEDEADRTAAREIWSYFESAFGSVQRFDEFTEYAQKRLNGEDAAVPGAESPEAPGEDDSE
;
A
#
# COMPACT_ATOMS: atom_id res chain seq x y z
N LYS A 1 43.89 -55.37 49.46
CA LYS A 1 44.16 -55.26 48.00
C LYS A 1 42.92 -54.69 47.33
N LYS A 2 42.89 -53.39 47.01
CA LYS A 2 41.80 -52.80 46.22
C LYS A 2 41.93 -53.34 44.79
N LYS A 3 40.95 -54.11 44.31
CA LYS A 3 40.89 -54.53 42.90
C LYS A 3 40.80 -53.23 42.08
N LYS A 4 41.83 -52.96 41.26
CA LYS A 4 41.73 -51.91 40.25
C LYS A 4 40.68 -52.39 39.25
N ASN A 5 39.66 -51.58 39.02
CA ASN A 5 38.70 -51.84 37.97
C ASN A 5 39.40 -51.55 36.64
N ASP A 6 40.11 -52.54 36.11
CA ASP A 6 40.62 -52.57 34.73
C ASP A 6 39.46 -52.86 33.76
N GLY A 7 38.37 -52.10 33.92
CA GLY A 7 37.30 -52.07 32.94
C GLY A 7 37.81 -51.39 31.66
N PRO A 8 37.33 -51.81 30.48
CA PRO A 8 37.61 -51.12 29.23
C PRO A 8 37.37 -49.61 29.36
N PHE A 9 38.25 -48.78 28.79
CA PHE A 9 38.20 -47.32 28.99
C PHE A 9 36.85 -46.70 28.57
N HIS A 10 36.14 -47.32 27.62
CA HIS A 10 34.85 -46.85 27.11
C HIS A 10 33.67 -47.08 28.07
N GLU A 11 33.86 -47.89 29.12
CA GLU A 11 32.83 -48.13 30.14
C GLU A 11 32.89 -47.13 31.31
N GLN A 12 33.92 -46.27 31.36
CA GLN A 12 34.06 -45.29 32.44
C GLN A 12 32.99 -44.19 32.30
N ALA A 13 32.24 -43.93 33.38
CA ALA A 13 31.11 -42.99 33.36
C ALA A 13 31.47 -41.59 32.83
N TRP A 14 32.69 -41.10 33.13
CA TRP A 14 33.13 -39.79 32.64
C TRP A 14 33.32 -39.77 31.11
N PHE A 15 33.78 -40.87 30.49
CA PHE A 15 33.93 -40.99 29.04
C PHE A 15 32.57 -40.88 28.34
N LEU A 16 31.57 -41.62 28.83
CA LEU A 16 30.19 -41.57 28.33
C LEU A 16 29.59 -40.17 28.46
N VAL A 17 29.81 -39.47 29.58
CA VAL A 17 29.33 -38.10 29.78
C VAL A 17 29.99 -37.14 28.79
N THR A 18 31.31 -37.22 28.57
CA THR A 18 31.97 -36.39 27.55
C THR A 18 31.47 -36.68 26.14
N CYS A 19 31.25 -37.95 25.78
CA CYS A 19 30.73 -38.31 24.47
C CYS A 19 29.30 -37.79 24.26
N LEU A 20 28.46 -37.83 25.31
CA LEU A 20 27.12 -37.28 25.29
C LEU A 20 27.14 -35.74 25.16
N VAL A 21 27.98 -35.04 25.91
CA VAL A 21 28.12 -33.57 25.80
C VAL A 21 28.62 -33.17 24.43
N ALA A 22 29.59 -33.91 23.86
CA ALA A 22 30.06 -33.68 22.51
C ALA A 22 28.94 -33.89 21.46
N LEU A 23 28.13 -34.93 21.64
CA LEU A 23 27.00 -35.20 20.75
C LEU A 23 25.93 -34.11 20.85
N ILE A 24 25.57 -33.69 22.06
CA ILE A 24 24.63 -32.57 22.28
C ILE A 24 25.18 -31.29 21.65
N GLY A 25 26.46 -30.97 21.90
CA GLY A 25 27.12 -29.81 21.30
C GLY A 25 27.07 -29.83 19.78
N ALA A 26 27.33 -30.99 19.16
CA ALA A 26 27.22 -31.15 17.70
C ALA A 26 25.78 -30.97 17.20
N THR A 27 24.78 -31.52 17.90
CA THR A 27 23.37 -31.35 17.50
C THR A 27 22.90 -29.91 17.61
N VAL A 28 23.24 -29.21 18.70
CA VAL A 28 22.91 -27.79 18.89
C VAL A 28 23.60 -26.93 17.84
N TRP A 29 24.86 -27.25 17.50
CA TRP A 29 25.59 -26.55 16.44
C TRP A 29 24.93 -26.77 15.06
N LEU A 30 24.44 -27.97 14.76
CA LEU A 30 23.79 -28.29 13.49
C LEU A 30 22.39 -27.67 13.36
N MET A 31 21.69 -27.46 14.48
CA MET A 31 20.37 -26.82 14.52
C MET A 31 20.44 -25.30 14.64
N TRP A 32 21.65 -24.73 14.72
CA TRP A 32 21.80 -23.29 14.78
C TRP A 32 21.31 -22.68 13.46
N PRO A 33 20.34 -21.76 13.49
CA PRO A 33 19.82 -21.18 12.27
C PRO A 33 20.91 -20.42 11.51
N HIS A 34 20.80 -20.43 10.19
CA HIS A 34 21.71 -19.68 9.34
C HIS A 34 21.67 -18.18 9.68
N GLY A 35 22.83 -17.54 9.64
CA GLY A 35 22.95 -16.10 9.86
C GLY A 35 22.46 -15.28 8.66
N GLU A 36 22.31 -13.97 8.85
CA GLU A 36 21.86 -13.02 7.82
C GLU A 36 22.67 -13.10 6.52
N GLU A 37 23.99 -13.31 6.60
CA GLU A 37 24.88 -13.38 5.44
C GLU A 37 24.56 -14.56 4.52
N TRP A 38 24.09 -15.68 5.09
CA TRP A 38 23.74 -16.87 4.31
C TRP A 38 22.52 -16.59 3.43
N TYR A 39 21.44 -16.02 4.00
CA TYR A 39 20.27 -15.64 3.20
C TYR A 39 20.66 -14.63 2.12
N ALA A 40 21.50 -13.65 2.47
CA ALA A 40 21.96 -12.63 1.53
C ALA A 40 22.75 -13.20 0.36
N GLU A 41 23.59 -14.20 0.61
CA GLU A 41 24.30 -14.91 -0.44
C GLU A 41 23.33 -15.73 -1.32
N GLN A 42 22.39 -16.46 -0.70
CA GLN A 42 21.44 -17.29 -1.43
C GLN A 42 20.53 -16.48 -2.36
N TRP A 43 19.94 -15.37 -1.91
CA TRP A 43 19.11 -14.58 -2.82
C TRP A 43 19.95 -13.87 -3.89
N ARG A 44 21.16 -13.39 -3.58
CA ARG A 44 22.04 -12.76 -4.60
C ARG A 44 22.48 -13.77 -5.67
N GLU A 45 22.64 -15.03 -5.31
CA GLU A 45 22.89 -16.11 -6.26
C GLU A 45 21.64 -16.44 -7.07
N GLY A 46 20.49 -16.64 -6.41
CA GLY A 46 19.22 -16.95 -7.07
C GLY A 46 18.75 -15.88 -8.05
N ILE A 47 19.04 -14.61 -7.77
CA ILE A 47 18.75 -13.47 -8.67
C ILE A 47 19.50 -13.56 -10.00
N LYS A 48 20.67 -14.21 -10.04
CA LYS A 48 21.43 -14.42 -11.29
C LYS A 48 20.86 -15.55 -12.14
N GLY A 49 19.98 -16.38 -11.57
CA GLY A 49 19.35 -17.51 -12.22
C GLY A 49 18.21 -17.14 -13.19
N ASP A 50 17.49 -18.18 -13.63
CA ASP A 50 16.31 -18.05 -14.48
C ASP A 50 15.07 -17.53 -13.70
N GLU A 51 13.93 -17.38 -14.38
CA GLU A 51 12.69 -16.88 -13.77
C GLU A 51 12.21 -17.76 -12.60
N TYR A 52 12.51 -19.07 -12.63
CA TYR A 52 12.15 -20.00 -11.56
C TYR A 52 13.07 -19.83 -10.35
N ALA A 53 14.39 -19.77 -10.57
CA ALA A 53 15.37 -19.53 -9.51
C ALA A 53 15.14 -18.18 -8.82
N LYS A 54 14.79 -17.14 -9.58
CA LYS A 54 14.43 -15.81 -9.04
C LYS A 54 13.21 -15.87 -8.12
N ARG A 55 12.20 -16.66 -8.50
CA ARG A 55 10.99 -16.82 -7.71
C ARG A 55 11.22 -17.65 -6.45
N ALA A 56 11.99 -18.73 -6.55
CA ALA A 56 12.42 -19.52 -5.40
C ALA A 56 13.24 -18.66 -4.42
N ALA A 57 14.16 -17.84 -4.93
CA ALA A 57 14.95 -16.93 -4.11
C ALA A 57 14.09 -15.90 -3.35
N LEU A 58 13.03 -15.39 -3.98
CA LEU A 58 12.07 -14.50 -3.35
C LEU A 58 11.33 -15.22 -2.20
N GLU A 59 10.64 -16.31 -2.52
CA GLU A 59 9.73 -17.00 -1.61
C GLU A 59 10.49 -17.72 -0.46
N GLU A 60 11.65 -18.33 -0.73
CA GLU A 60 12.37 -19.16 0.24
C GLU A 60 13.46 -18.40 1.02
N HIS A 61 13.94 -17.26 0.52
CA HIS A 61 15.08 -16.58 1.15
C HIS A 61 14.81 -15.13 1.50
N ILE A 62 14.25 -14.32 0.58
CA ILE A 62 14.00 -12.91 0.83
C ILE A 62 12.86 -12.73 1.84
N ASP A 63 11.71 -13.36 1.60
CA ASP A 63 10.54 -13.21 2.48
C ASP A 63 10.79 -13.81 3.86
N GLU A 64 11.44 -14.99 3.93
CA GLU A 64 11.82 -15.61 5.20
C GLU A 64 12.81 -14.73 5.97
N TYR A 65 13.78 -14.11 5.29
CA TYR A 65 14.72 -13.19 5.92
C TYR A 65 14.01 -11.96 6.50
N LEU A 66 13.08 -11.35 5.78
CA LEU A 66 12.35 -10.17 6.23
C LEU A 66 11.49 -10.46 7.48
N VAL A 67 10.90 -11.64 7.56
CA VAL A 67 10.15 -12.09 8.75
C VAL A 67 11.08 -12.38 9.94
N ARG A 68 12.25 -12.93 9.67
CA ARG A 68 13.16 -13.41 10.72
C ARG A 68 14.06 -12.31 11.30
N PHE A 69 14.41 -11.30 10.50
CA PHE A 69 15.35 -10.25 10.85
C PHE A 69 14.73 -8.86 10.65
N GLU A 70 13.81 -8.49 11.55
CA GLU A 70 13.07 -7.21 11.51
C GLU A 70 13.99 -5.97 11.51
N ASP A 71 15.18 -6.05 12.09
CA ASP A 71 16.20 -4.98 12.11
C ASP A 71 17.53 -5.43 11.47
N GLY A 72 17.48 -6.41 10.55
CA GLY A 72 18.67 -7.02 9.96
C GLY A 72 19.48 -6.07 9.07
N LYS A 73 20.79 -6.31 8.97
CA LYS A 73 21.76 -5.49 8.21
C LYS A 73 21.37 -5.31 6.74
N TYR A 74 20.75 -6.33 6.14
CA TYR A 74 20.36 -6.34 4.73
C TYR A 74 18.86 -6.09 4.50
N ARG A 75 18.11 -5.62 5.51
CA ARG A 75 16.65 -5.50 5.42
C ARG A 75 16.18 -4.57 4.31
N GLU A 76 16.78 -3.39 4.19
CA GLU A 76 16.43 -2.42 3.15
C GLU A 76 16.70 -3.00 1.74
N GLU A 77 17.84 -3.67 1.56
CA GLU A 77 18.17 -4.37 0.30
C GLU A 77 17.17 -5.50 0.00
N ALA A 78 16.79 -6.29 0.99
CA ALA A 78 15.83 -7.37 0.86
C ALA A 78 14.42 -6.87 0.51
N LEU A 79 13.97 -5.77 1.11
CA LEU A 79 12.69 -5.14 0.78
C LEU A 79 12.68 -4.64 -0.67
N GLU A 80 13.68 -3.84 -1.06
CA GLU A 80 13.76 -3.30 -2.42
C GLU A 80 13.78 -4.42 -3.48
N LEU A 81 14.48 -5.51 -3.18
CA LEU A 81 14.50 -6.69 -4.04
C LEU A 81 13.13 -7.38 -4.07
N SER A 82 12.48 -7.57 -2.93
CA SER A 82 11.16 -8.19 -2.84
C SER A 82 10.15 -7.43 -3.71
N ASP A 83 10.04 -6.12 -3.52
CA ASP A 83 9.12 -5.25 -4.27
C ASP A 83 9.36 -5.33 -5.78
N ARG A 84 10.64 -5.27 -6.18
CA ARG A 84 11.04 -5.36 -7.58
C ARG A 84 10.67 -6.71 -8.20
N PHE A 85 10.84 -7.81 -7.46
CA PHE A 85 10.50 -9.14 -7.96
C PHE A 85 9.01 -9.39 -8.01
N HIS A 86 8.26 -8.98 -6.99
CA HIS A 86 6.80 -9.03 -7.03
C HIS A 86 6.26 -8.23 -8.23
N ALA A 87 6.78 -7.02 -8.46
CA ALA A 87 6.40 -6.22 -9.63
C ALA A 87 6.73 -6.94 -10.96
N TYR A 88 7.91 -7.56 -11.06
CA TYR A 88 8.32 -8.32 -12.25
C TYR A 88 7.44 -9.56 -12.51
N ILE A 89 7.15 -10.35 -11.47
CA ILE A 89 6.27 -11.53 -11.57
C ILE A 89 4.87 -11.10 -11.99
N LEU A 90 4.34 -10.03 -11.40
CA LEU A 90 3.05 -9.47 -11.74
C LEU A 90 2.99 -8.99 -13.19
N ASP A 91 4.00 -8.26 -13.67
CA ASP A 91 4.08 -7.84 -15.08
C ASP A 91 4.08 -9.03 -16.05
N GLY A 92 4.81 -10.10 -15.73
CA GLY A 92 4.81 -11.34 -16.49
C GLY A 92 3.43 -12.01 -16.55
N GLN A 93 2.71 -12.05 -15.42
CA GLN A 93 1.35 -12.56 -15.35
C GLN A 93 0.38 -11.67 -16.14
N LEU A 94 0.50 -10.35 -16.04
CA LEU A 94 -0.32 -9.38 -16.77
C LEU A 94 -0.13 -9.51 -18.29
N LYS A 95 1.11 -9.65 -18.76
CA LYS A 95 1.39 -9.91 -20.18
C LYS A 95 0.81 -11.22 -20.68
N LYS A 96 0.90 -12.31 -19.89
CA LYS A 96 0.31 -13.62 -20.21
C LYS A 96 -1.22 -13.55 -20.27
N LEU A 97 -1.84 -12.78 -19.37
CA LEU A 97 -3.29 -12.53 -19.35
C LEU A 97 -3.75 -11.68 -20.54
N GLY A 98 -3.01 -10.61 -20.89
CA GLY A 98 -3.29 -9.79 -22.07
C GLY A 98 -3.19 -10.56 -23.40
N ARG A 99 -2.34 -11.60 -23.46
CA ARG A 99 -2.19 -12.47 -24.65
C ARG A 99 -3.24 -13.58 -24.75
N ARG A 100 -3.91 -13.97 -23.65
CA ARG A 100 -4.74 -15.20 -23.57
C ARG A 100 -6.21 -15.07 -23.94
N GLY A 101 -6.73 -13.90 -24.32
CA GLY A 101 -7.89 -13.88 -25.20
C GLY A 101 -8.99 -12.85 -24.95
N ARG A 102 -9.64 -12.56 -26.08
CA ARG A 102 -10.78 -11.68 -26.35
C ARG A 102 -12.12 -12.11 -25.70
N SER A 103 -12.12 -12.85 -24.59
CA SER A 103 -13.37 -13.30 -23.98
C SER A 103 -13.21 -13.37 -22.45
N SER A 104 -13.70 -12.33 -21.77
CA SER A 104 -13.60 -12.08 -20.33
C SER A 104 -14.15 -13.23 -19.46
N PRO A 105 -13.75 -13.37 -18.17
CA PRO A 105 -14.37 -12.55 -17.14
C PRO A 105 -13.44 -12.10 -15.99
N ILE A 106 -13.92 -11.04 -15.32
CA ILE A 106 -13.32 -10.13 -14.31
C ILE A 106 -11.89 -9.68 -14.51
N LYS A 107 -11.74 -8.36 -14.65
CA LYS A 107 -10.44 -7.71 -14.73
C LYS A 107 -9.69 -7.95 -13.41
N PRO A 108 -8.55 -8.66 -13.44
CA PRO A 108 -7.63 -8.72 -12.31
C PRO A 108 -7.13 -7.33 -11.93
N ALA A 109 -7.21 -6.34 -12.83
CA ALA A 109 -6.84 -4.97 -12.56
C ALA A 109 -7.59 -4.35 -11.37
N PHE A 110 -8.89 -4.58 -11.16
CA PHE A 110 -9.57 -3.95 -10.01
C PHE A 110 -9.16 -4.61 -8.69
N LYS A 111 -9.11 -5.95 -8.67
CA LYS A 111 -8.67 -6.72 -7.50
C LYS A 111 -7.18 -6.51 -7.19
N ALA A 112 -6.33 -6.39 -8.22
CA ALA A 112 -4.91 -6.08 -8.08
C ALA A 112 -4.67 -4.62 -7.69
N GLU A 113 -5.49 -3.66 -8.11
CA GLU A 113 -5.41 -2.28 -7.63
C GLU A 113 -5.91 -2.16 -6.19
N CYS A 114 -6.96 -2.89 -5.79
CA CYS A 114 -7.37 -2.99 -4.38
C CYS A 114 -6.29 -3.65 -3.50
N VAL A 115 -5.63 -4.70 -4.00
CA VAL A 115 -4.51 -5.35 -3.32
C VAL A 115 -3.26 -4.48 -3.32
N LYS A 116 -3.03 -3.66 -4.35
CA LYS A 116 -1.94 -2.68 -4.41
C LYS A 116 -2.20 -1.48 -3.50
N ALA A 117 -3.45 -1.03 -3.39
CA ALA A 117 -3.89 -0.03 -2.43
C ALA A 117 -3.81 -0.55 -0.99
N ALA A 118 -4.12 -1.83 -0.76
CA ALA A 118 -3.88 -2.52 0.52
C ALA A 118 -2.39 -2.79 0.78
N GLY A 119 -1.58 -3.02 -0.27
CA GLY A 119 -0.13 -3.17 -0.15
C GLY A 119 0.59 -1.85 0.18
N LEU A 120 0.06 -0.71 -0.29
CA LEU A 120 0.47 0.62 0.19
C LEU A 120 0.20 0.82 1.68
N GLU A 121 -0.74 0.06 2.27
CA GLU A 121 -0.93 0.01 3.72
C GLU A 121 0.24 -0.72 4.40
N GLU A 122 0.74 -1.82 3.82
CA GLU A 122 1.88 -2.61 4.32
C GLU A 122 3.23 -1.86 4.22
N GLU A 123 3.48 -1.17 3.11
CA GLU A 123 4.70 -0.36 2.85
C GLU A 123 4.80 0.90 3.73
N GLN A 124 3.66 1.44 4.18
CA GLN A 124 3.58 2.68 4.98
C GLN A 124 3.28 2.44 6.46
N GLY A 125 3.30 1.18 6.93
CA GLY A 125 3.09 0.82 8.33
C GLY A 125 1.62 0.88 8.81
N LEU A 126 0.66 0.90 7.89
CA LEU A 126 -0.76 0.76 8.17
C LEU A 126 -1.12 -0.74 8.20
N VAL A 127 -0.99 -1.36 9.37
CA VAL A 127 -1.37 -2.77 9.54
C VAL A 127 -2.90 -2.91 9.59
N TYR A 128 -3.49 -3.67 8.67
CA TYR A 128 -4.81 -4.26 8.88
C TYR A 128 -4.68 -5.69 9.43
N VAL A 129 -5.08 -5.85 10.70
CA VAL A 129 -5.46 -7.16 11.27
C VAL A 129 -6.98 -7.26 11.18
N PRO A 130 -7.56 -8.24 10.46
CA PRO A 130 -8.99 -8.52 10.59
C PRO A 130 -9.21 -9.25 11.92
N ALA A 131 -9.32 -8.52 13.02
CA ALA A 131 -9.97 -9.03 14.22
C ALA A 131 -10.42 -7.89 15.12
N TRP A 132 -11.72 -7.90 15.41
CA TRP A 132 -12.28 -7.30 16.61
C TRP A 132 -11.51 -7.85 17.81
N GLU A 133 -10.65 -7.03 18.43
CA GLU A 133 -10.26 -7.00 19.86
C GLU A 133 -8.81 -6.52 20.03
N GLY A 134 -8.66 -5.36 20.68
CA GLY A 134 -7.52 -5.09 21.56
C GLY A 134 -6.25 -4.46 20.97
N ARG A 135 -6.12 -3.16 21.30
CA ARG A 135 -4.89 -2.38 21.63
C ARG A 135 -4.13 -1.57 20.55
N GLN A 136 -4.32 -0.25 20.72
CA GLN A 136 -3.35 0.85 20.90
C GLN A 136 -2.11 0.99 20.00
N SER A 137 -2.27 1.82 18.97
CA SER A 137 -1.58 3.11 18.77
C SER A 137 -0.16 3.26 19.35
N SER A 138 0.81 3.43 18.46
CA SER A 138 1.56 4.69 18.36
C SER A 138 2.50 4.64 17.16
N GLN A 139 2.51 5.70 16.36
CA GLN A 139 3.42 6.00 15.24
C GLN A 139 2.92 5.58 13.85
N LEU A 140 1.92 6.33 13.37
CA LEU A 140 1.66 6.48 11.94
C LEU A 140 2.44 7.68 11.43
N THR A 141 3.34 7.45 10.47
CA THR A 141 3.99 8.46 9.63
C THR A 141 3.61 8.16 8.18
N THR A 142 3.17 9.06 7.28
CA THR A 142 3.01 10.52 7.39
C THR A 142 2.06 11.14 6.33
N ASN A 143 1.38 10.41 5.43
CA ASN A 143 0.46 11.06 4.47
C ASN A 143 -0.59 10.10 3.85
N PRO A 144 -1.88 10.16 4.24
CA PRO A 144 -2.93 9.27 3.72
C PRO A 144 -3.43 9.64 2.31
N LEU A 145 -2.95 10.75 1.74
CA LEU A 145 -3.51 11.33 0.52
C LEU A 145 -3.36 10.45 -0.74
N PRO A 146 -2.19 9.83 -1.05
CA PRO A 146 -2.06 9.00 -2.25
C PRO A 146 -3.01 7.79 -2.21
N ALA A 147 -3.23 7.22 -1.03
CA ALA A 147 -4.22 6.17 -0.82
C ALA A 147 -5.63 6.70 -1.14
N MET A 148 -6.02 7.86 -0.58
CA MET A 148 -7.34 8.44 -0.83
C MET A 148 -7.62 8.71 -2.32
N GLN A 149 -6.64 9.23 -3.07
CA GLN A 149 -6.79 9.50 -4.51
C GLN A 149 -6.98 8.22 -5.33
N GLU A 150 -6.24 7.16 -5.03
CA GLU A 150 -6.40 5.87 -5.72
C GLU A 150 -7.72 5.20 -5.36
N TRP A 151 -8.17 5.32 -4.12
CA TRP A 151 -9.47 4.81 -3.67
C TRP A 151 -10.65 5.46 -4.40
N GLU A 152 -10.63 6.79 -4.59
CA GLU A 152 -11.68 7.51 -5.33
C GLU A 152 -11.76 7.04 -6.80
N ARG A 153 -10.61 6.84 -7.44
CA ARG A 153 -10.54 6.32 -8.81
C ARG A 153 -11.18 4.93 -8.93
N LEU A 154 -10.92 4.06 -7.96
CA LEU A 154 -11.52 2.73 -7.89
C LEU A 154 -13.03 2.79 -7.66
N HIS A 155 -13.48 3.68 -6.79
CA HIS A 155 -14.91 3.91 -6.53
C HIS A 155 -15.66 4.32 -7.81
N GLN A 156 -15.15 5.33 -8.54
CA GLN A 156 -15.73 5.77 -9.82
C GLN A 156 -15.79 4.64 -10.87
N ARG A 157 -14.74 3.80 -10.90
CA ARG A 157 -14.71 2.64 -11.79
C ARG A 157 -15.73 1.57 -11.41
N GLY A 158 -16.00 1.38 -10.12
CA GLY A 158 -17.08 0.51 -9.64
C GLY A 158 -18.46 1.02 -10.07
N LEU A 159 -18.70 2.33 -9.98
CA LEU A 159 -19.96 2.97 -10.40
C LEU A 159 -20.21 2.84 -11.91
N THR A 160 -19.19 3.07 -12.73
CA THR A 160 -19.30 2.90 -14.20
C THR A 160 -19.58 1.45 -14.61
N LEU A 161 -18.98 0.48 -13.91
CA LEU A 161 -19.31 -0.94 -14.08
C LEU A 161 -20.78 -1.22 -13.75
N LYS A 162 -21.29 -0.69 -12.64
CA LYS A 162 -22.69 -0.83 -12.23
C LYS A 162 -23.65 -0.25 -13.28
N ALA A 163 -23.34 0.92 -13.83
CA ALA A 163 -24.14 1.54 -14.90
C ALA A 163 -24.18 0.67 -16.17
N ARG A 164 -23.03 0.16 -16.60
CA ARG A 164 -22.94 -0.73 -17.77
C ARG A 164 -23.70 -2.04 -17.59
N ILE A 165 -23.74 -2.57 -16.37
CA ILE A 165 -24.54 -3.75 -16.04
C ILE A 165 -26.04 -3.44 -16.18
N ALA A 166 -26.48 -2.26 -15.76
CA ALA A 166 -27.87 -1.83 -15.93
C ALA A 166 -28.25 -1.73 -17.42
N GLU A 167 -27.40 -1.15 -18.27
CA GLU A 167 -27.61 -1.08 -19.72
C GLU A 167 -27.70 -2.47 -20.36
N LEU A 168 -26.85 -3.41 -19.94
CA LEU A 168 -26.88 -4.79 -20.46
C LEU A 168 -28.20 -5.49 -20.11
N LYS A 169 -28.71 -5.27 -18.90
CA LYS A 169 -30.02 -5.80 -18.47
C LYS A 169 -31.17 -5.26 -19.31
N GLU A 170 -31.17 -3.97 -19.64
CA GLU A 170 -32.18 -3.36 -20.51
C GLU A 170 -32.15 -3.91 -21.95
N SER A 171 -31.00 -4.41 -22.41
CA SER A 171 -30.82 -4.91 -23.78
C SER A 171 -31.34 -6.33 -24.05
N GLY A 172 -31.78 -7.07 -23.03
CA GLY A 172 -32.39 -8.40 -23.18
C GLY A 172 -31.48 -9.52 -23.72
N LYS A 173 -30.15 -9.34 -23.71
CA LYS A 173 -29.19 -10.34 -24.18
C LYS A 173 -28.81 -11.36 -23.10
N ALA A 174 -29.40 -12.56 -23.23
CA ALA A 174 -29.07 -13.84 -22.57
C ALA A 174 -29.02 -13.83 -21.03
N GLU A 175 -30.16 -14.21 -20.45
CA GLU A 175 -30.68 -13.82 -19.13
C GLU A 175 -30.48 -14.86 -18.01
N SER A 176 -29.81 -16.01 -18.24
CA SER A 176 -29.73 -17.05 -17.20
C SER A 176 -28.35 -17.21 -16.58
N ASP A 177 -27.31 -17.29 -17.41
CA ASP A 177 -25.94 -17.53 -16.91
C ASP A 177 -25.21 -16.21 -16.65
N ALA A 178 -25.41 -15.22 -17.54
CA ALA A 178 -24.88 -13.88 -17.34
C ALA A 178 -25.54 -13.18 -16.15
N ASP A 179 -26.85 -13.36 -15.91
CA ASP A 179 -27.53 -12.73 -14.78
C ASP A 179 -27.13 -13.33 -13.43
N ARG A 180 -26.83 -14.63 -13.36
CA ARG A 180 -26.30 -15.26 -12.14
C ARG A 180 -24.88 -14.76 -11.84
N GLU A 181 -24.00 -14.71 -12.85
CA GLU A 181 -22.67 -14.14 -12.71
C GLU A 181 -22.74 -12.64 -12.35
N LEU A 182 -23.63 -11.88 -13.01
CA LEU A 182 -23.83 -10.45 -12.75
C LEU A 182 -24.41 -10.18 -11.36
N LEU A 183 -25.21 -11.08 -10.80
CA LEU A 183 -25.74 -10.97 -9.44
C LEU A 183 -24.64 -11.20 -8.40
N GLU A 184 -23.81 -12.22 -8.59
CA GLU A 184 -22.64 -12.47 -7.74
C GLU A 184 -21.61 -11.34 -7.89
N TYR A 185 -21.37 -10.83 -9.10
CA TYR A 185 -20.54 -9.64 -9.33
C TYR A 185 -21.13 -8.38 -8.70
N GLY A 186 -22.43 -8.18 -8.79
CA GLY A 186 -23.11 -7.02 -8.21
C GLY A 186 -22.98 -6.98 -6.70
N GLN A 187 -23.08 -8.14 -6.04
CA GLN A 187 -22.87 -8.26 -4.59
C GLN A 187 -21.42 -8.03 -4.19
N GLN A 188 -20.45 -8.58 -4.94
CA GLN A 188 -19.03 -8.36 -4.69
C GLN A 188 -18.60 -6.90 -4.94
N ILE A 189 -19.10 -6.27 -6.01
CA ILE A 189 -18.86 -4.85 -6.29
C ILE A 189 -19.52 -3.98 -5.22
N GLY A 190 -20.73 -4.32 -4.78
CA GLY A 190 -21.42 -3.59 -3.72
C GLY A 190 -20.66 -3.64 -2.39
N TRP A 191 -20.19 -4.83 -2.00
CA TRP A 191 -19.36 -5.00 -0.81
C TRP A 191 -18.01 -4.27 -0.94
N LEU A 192 -17.34 -4.37 -2.09
CA LEU A 192 -16.07 -3.66 -2.34
C LEU A 192 -16.25 -2.14 -2.31
N VAL A 193 -17.32 -1.62 -2.93
CA VAL A 193 -17.64 -0.19 -2.88
C VAL A 193 -17.89 0.27 -1.46
N ALA A 194 -18.64 -0.51 -0.66
CA ALA A 194 -18.87 -0.20 0.75
C ALA A 194 -17.55 -0.22 1.56
N LEU A 195 -16.69 -1.23 1.34
CA LEU A 195 -15.39 -1.31 1.99
C LEU A 195 -14.48 -0.12 1.60
N CYS A 196 -14.44 0.24 0.32
CA CYS A 196 -13.69 1.41 -0.15
C CYS A 196 -14.22 2.70 0.48
N ALA A 197 -15.55 2.85 0.61
CA ALA A 197 -16.17 4.00 1.24
C ALA A 197 -15.81 4.09 2.74
N ASP A 198 -15.87 2.95 3.45
CA ASP A 198 -15.49 2.88 4.87
C ASP A 198 -14.01 3.22 5.08
N HIS A 199 -13.13 2.74 4.20
CA HIS A 199 -11.70 3.06 4.24
C HIS A 199 -11.44 4.53 3.89
N HIS A 200 -12.08 5.05 2.86
CA HIS A 200 -11.98 6.47 2.49
C HIS A 200 -12.43 7.36 3.66
N ASP A 201 -13.54 7.04 4.32
CA ASP A 201 -14.02 7.78 5.49
C ASP A 201 -13.07 7.67 6.68
N HIS A 202 -12.43 6.52 6.89
CA HIS A 202 -11.42 6.34 7.91
C HIS A 202 -10.19 7.23 7.65
N PHE A 203 -9.61 7.15 6.46
CA PHE A 203 -8.44 7.96 6.09
C PHE A 203 -8.75 9.44 6.05
N ARG A 204 -9.96 9.83 5.59
CA ARG A 204 -10.43 11.21 5.65
C ARG A 204 -10.47 11.70 7.10
N LYS A 205 -10.98 10.93 8.05
CA LYS A 205 -10.97 11.29 9.48
C LYS A 205 -9.55 11.48 10.02
N LEU A 206 -8.64 10.57 9.71
CA LEU A 206 -7.23 10.67 10.13
C LEU A 206 -6.54 11.89 9.49
N PHE A 207 -6.76 12.10 8.19
CA PHE A 207 -6.24 13.24 7.46
C PHE A 207 -6.71 14.55 8.08
N VAL A 208 -8.02 14.74 8.25
CA VAL A 208 -8.64 15.93 8.86
C VAL A 208 -8.06 16.24 10.25
N GLN A 209 -7.69 15.22 11.02
CA GLN A 209 -7.08 15.39 12.34
C GLN A 209 -5.60 15.77 12.28
N SER A 210 -4.89 15.45 11.20
CA SER A 210 -3.45 15.73 11.08
C SER A 210 -3.13 17.22 10.97
N ASP A 211 -2.01 17.65 11.55
CA ASP A 211 -1.50 19.02 11.41
C ASP A 211 -0.95 19.32 10.00
N GLN A 212 -0.80 18.29 9.17
CA GLN A 212 -0.37 18.44 7.78
C GLN A 212 -1.52 18.76 6.84
N ALA A 213 -2.77 18.52 7.26
CA ALA A 213 -3.92 18.62 6.40
C ALA A 213 -4.12 20.02 5.86
N GLU A 214 -4.00 21.03 6.73
CA GLU A 214 -4.15 22.43 6.34
C GLU A 214 -3.08 22.86 5.33
N ARG A 215 -1.82 22.48 5.56
CA ARG A 215 -0.72 22.75 4.62
C ARG A 215 -0.95 22.07 3.27
N PHE A 216 -1.51 20.87 3.27
CA PHE A 216 -1.87 20.18 2.04
C PHE A 216 -3.00 20.91 1.30
N VAL A 217 -4.11 21.21 1.99
CA VAL A 217 -5.26 21.91 1.39
C VAL A 217 -4.81 23.24 0.80
N ARG A 218 -4.01 24.00 1.55
CA ARG A 218 -3.44 25.27 1.09
C ARG A 218 -2.64 25.11 -0.21
N ARG A 219 -1.71 24.15 -0.25
CA ARG A 219 -0.92 23.88 -1.46
C ARG A 219 -1.79 23.50 -2.65
N GLN A 220 -2.89 22.78 -2.43
CA GLN A 220 -3.82 22.46 -3.52
C GLN A 220 -4.57 23.70 -4.02
N MET A 221 -4.93 24.63 -3.13
CA MET A 221 -5.52 25.90 -3.54
C MET A 221 -4.53 26.76 -4.31
N GLU A 222 -3.28 26.86 -3.86
CA GLU A 222 -2.20 27.56 -4.57
C GLU A 222 -1.97 26.96 -5.97
N ASN A 223 -1.90 25.63 -6.07
CA ASN A 223 -1.79 24.93 -7.35
C ASN A 223 -3.01 25.19 -8.27
N ALA A 224 -4.22 25.26 -7.71
CA ALA A 224 -5.40 25.60 -8.50
C ALA A 224 -5.37 27.05 -9.00
N GLU A 225 -4.80 27.99 -8.23
CA GLU A 225 -4.58 29.36 -8.68
C GLU A 225 -3.57 29.44 -9.82
N GLU A 226 -2.45 28.70 -9.72
CA GLU A 226 -1.46 28.60 -10.79
C GLU A 226 -2.10 28.07 -12.07
N LEU A 227 -2.84 26.95 -12.00
CA LEU A 227 -3.56 26.38 -13.14
C LEU A 227 -4.62 27.34 -13.71
N PHE A 228 -5.29 28.12 -12.87
CA PHE A 228 -6.33 29.04 -13.35
C PHE A 228 -5.76 30.23 -14.15
N ALA A 229 -4.52 30.62 -13.87
CA ALA A 229 -3.82 31.68 -14.59
C ALA A 229 -3.36 31.26 -16.00
N GLU A 230 -3.32 29.95 -16.28
CA GLU A 230 -2.85 29.37 -17.53
C GLU A 230 -3.99 29.26 -18.57
N ASP A 231 -4.00 28.21 -19.39
CA ASP A 231 -4.92 28.07 -20.51
C ASP A 231 -6.31 27.53 -20.11
N GLU A 232 -7.22 27.38 -21.07
CA GLU A 232 -8.60 26.96 -20.80
C GLU A 232 -8.70 25.51 -20.28
N ALA A 233 -7.76 24.63 -20.65
CA ALA A 233 -7.70 23.27 -20.12
C ALA A 233 -7.28 23.30 -18.64
N ASP A 234 -6.29 24.12 -18.30
CA ASP A 234 -5.80 24.26 -16.92
C ASP A 234 -6.85 24.90 -16.00
N ARG A 235 -7.64 25.85 -16.51
CA ARG A 235 -8.80 26.40 -15.80
C ARG A 235 -9.86 25.35 -15.48
N THR A 236 -10.03 24.35 -16.35
CA THR A 236 -10.95 23.24 -16.09
C THR A 236 -10.42 22.39 -14.94
N ALA A 237 -9.12 22.08 -14.92
CA ALA A 237 -8.48 21.36 -13.83
C ALA A 237 -8.55 22.14 -12.49
N ALA A 238 -8.33 23.46 -12.51
CA ALA A 238 -8.49 24.31 -11.33
C ALA A 238 -9.91 24.22 -10.73
N ARG A 239 -10.94 24.29 -11.58
CA ARG A 239 -12.35 24.14 -11.17
C ARG A 239 -12.65 22.76 -10.60
N GLU A 240 -12.05 21.70 -11.14
CA GLU A 240 -12.19 20.34 -10.60
C GLU A 240 -11.60 20.25 -9.19
N ILE A 241 -10.44 20.89 -8.95
CA ILE A 241 -9.83 20.95 -7.60
C ILE A 241 -10.78 21.67 -6.62
N TRP A 242 -11.29 22.86 -6.97
CA TRP A 242 -12.19 23.60 -6.08
C TRP A 242 -13.49 22.83 -5.79
N SER A 243 -14.11 22.23 -6.81
CA SER A 243 -15.31 21.42 -6.67
C SER A 243 -15.09 20.18 -5.79
N TYR A 244 -13.93 19.54 -5.92
CA TYR A 244 -13.53 18.45 -5.04
C TYR A 244 -13.44 18.92 -3.59
N PHE A 245 -12.80 20.06 -3.31
CA PHE A 245 -12.68 20.55 -1.93
C PHE A 245 -14.02 20.97 -1.32
N GLU A 246 -14.89 21.62 -2.09
CA GLU A 246 -16.24 21.97 -1.64
C GLU A 246 -17.03 20.71 -1.24
N SER A 247 -17.04 19.69 -2.11
CA SER A 247 -17.79 18.46 -1.85
C SER A 247 -17.17 17.57 -0.76
N ALA A 248 -15.84 17.43 -0.75
CA ALA A 248 -15.12 16.55 0.17
C ALA A 248 -14.89 17.17 1.56
N PHE A 249 -14.91 18.50 1.72
CA PHE A 249 -14.60 19.14 3.00
C PHE A 249 -15.66 20.13 3.48
N GLY A 250 -16.73 20.41 2.71
CA GLY A 250 -17.73 21.39 3.10
C GLY A 250 -18.57 21.07 4.34
N SER A 251 -18.46 19.85 4.90
CA SER A 251 -19.04 19.50 6.21
C SER A 251 -18.03 19.47 7.36
N VAL A 252 -16.76 19.81 7.10
CA VAL A 252 -15.66 19.72 8.06
C VAL A 252 -15.28 21.13 8.52
N GLN A 253 -15.76 21.53 9.69
CA GLN A 253 -15.60 22.88 10.26
C GLN A 253 -14.15 23.42 10.21
N ARG A 254 -13.15 22.55 10.36
CA ARG A 254 -11.73 22.92 10.32
C ARG A 254 -11.31 23.56 8.98
N PHE A 255 -12.00 23.28 7.90
CA PHE A 255 -11.68 23.74 6.54
C PHE A 255 -12.68 24.76 5.99
N ASP A 256 -13.54 25.34 6.83
CA ASP A 256 -14.60 26.27 6.40
C ASP A 256 -14.05 27.42 5.54
N GLU A 257 -12.91 28.02 5.92
CA GLU A 257 -12.28 29.11 5.17
C GLU A 257 -11.84 28.66 3.76
N PHE A 258 -11.33 27.43 3.63
CA PHE A 258 -10.92 26.87 2.34
C PHE A 258 -12.11 26.46 1.47
N THR A 259 -13.20 25.98 2.09
CA THR A 259 -14.45 25.67 1.38
C THR A 259 -15.12 26.97 0.88
N GLU A 260 -15.20 28.01 1.72
CA GLU A 260 -15.73 29.32 1.32
C GLU A 260 -14.88 29.92 0.18
N TYR A 261 -13.56 29.80 0.28
CA TYR A 261 -12.64 30.19 -0.78
C TYR A 261 -12.94 29.48 -2.10
N ALA A 262 -13.02 28.13 -2.09
CA ALA A 262 -13.31 27.33 -3.27
C ALA A 262 -14.66 27.70 -3.90
N GLN A 263 -15.68 27.95 -3.07
CA GLN A 263 -17.00 28.37 -3.52
C GLN A 263 -16.97 29.75 -4.21
N LYS A 264 -16.25 30.73 -3.66
CA LYS A 264 -16.06 32.04 -4.30
C LYS A 264 -15.38 31.91 -5.66
N ARG A 265 -14.32 31.10 -5.77
CA ARG A 265 -13.62 30.87 -7.05
C ARG A 265 -14.51 30.19 -8.09
N LEU A 266 -15.32 29.20 -7.68
CA LEU A 266 -16.29 28.55 -8.56
C LEU A 266 -17.36 29.53 -9.10
N ASN A 267 -17.75 30.53 -8.30
CA ASN A 267 -18.66 31.60 -8.70
C ASN A 267 -18.00 32.69 -9.57
N GLY A 268 -16.69 32.62 -9.79
CA GLY A 268 -15.93 33.64 -10.53
C GLY A 268 -15.62 34.89 -9.70
N GLU A 269 -15.70 34.80 -8.38
CA GLU A 269 -15.29 35.87 -7.47
C GLU A 269 -13.77 35.80 -7.21
N ASP A 270 -13.15 36.96 -7.01
CA ASP A 270 -11.77 37.05 -6.56
C ASP A 270 -11.70 36.82 -5.04
N ALA A 271 -10.82 35.90 -4.63
CA ALA A 271 -10.58 35.56 -3.24
C ALA A 271 -9.09 35.26 -3.03
N ALA A 272 -8.56 35.56 -1.84
CA ALA A 272 -7.18 35.21 -1.47
C ALA A 272 -7.15 33.85 -0.77
N VAL A 273 -6.12 33.03 -1.07
CA VAL A 273 -5.93 31.71 -0.44
C VAL A 273 -5.79 31.89 1.08
N PRO A 274 -6.61 31.20 1.90
CA PRO A 274 -6.53 31.31 3.36
C PRO A 274 -5.13 31.00 3.89
N GLY A 275 -4.60 31.95 4.68
CA GLY A 275 -3.27 31.85 5.30
C GLY A 275 -2.09 32.03 4.36
N ALA A 276 -2.28 32.31 3.07
CA ALA A 276 -1.18 32.75 2.22
C ALA A 276 -0.66 34.10 2.74
N GLU A 277 0.65 34.20 2.94
CA GLU A 277 1.27 35.49 3.24
C GLU A 277 0.98 36.40 2.05
N SER A 278 0.30 37.53 2.31
CA SER A 278 0.12 38.53 1.27
C SER A 278 1.52 38.87 0.76
N PRO A 279 1.78 38.80 -0.55
CA PRO A 279 3.10 39.13 -1.08
C PRO A 279 3.44 40.51 -0.53
N GLU A 280 4.47 40.58 0.32
CA GLU A 280 4.91 41.85 0.90
C GLU A 280 5.02 42.82 -0.28
N ALA A 281 4.17 43.85 -0.27
CA ALA A 281 4.16 44.84 -1.33
C ALA A 281 5.62 45.27 -1.50
N PRO A 282 6.20 45.17 -2.72
CA PRO A 282 7.63 45.39 -2.94
C PRO A 282 7.96 46.69 -2.23
N GLY A 283 8.74 46.58 -1.15
CA GLY A 283 8.97 47.68 -0.24
C GLY A 283 9.32 48.88 -1.09
N GLU A 284 8.54 49.96 -0.96
CA GLU A 284 8.80 51.21 -1.67
C GLU A 284 10.28 51.52 -1.43
N ASP A 285 11.09 51.29 -2.46
CA ASP A 285 12.54 51.45 -2.41
C ASP A 285 12.74 52.95 -2.25
N ASP A 286 12.88 53.37 -0.99
CA ASP A 286 13.14 54.74 -0.53
C ASP A 286 14.44 55.22 -1.19
N SER A 287 14.31 55.64 -2.44
CA SER A 287 15.36 56.22 -3.25
C SER A 287 15.48 57.69 -2.87
N GLU A 288 16.28 57.98 -1.84
CA GLU A 288 16.88 59.31 -1.60
C GLU A 288 18.09 59.57 -2.51
#